data_AF-A0A072ZIH8-F1
#
_entry.id   AF-A0A072ZIH8-F1
#
_cell.length_a   1.000
_cell.length_b   1.000
_cell.length_c   1.000
_cell.angle_alpha   90.00
_cell.angle_beta   90.00
_cell.angle_gamma   90.00
#
_symmetry.space_group_name_H-M   'P 1'
#
loop_
_entity.id
_entity.type
_entity.pdbx_description
1 polymer ?
#
loop_
_entity_poly.entity_id
_entity_poly.type
_entity_poly.pdbx_seq_one_letter_code
_entity_poly.pdbx_strand_id
1 'polypeptide(L)'
;MRYLILSLLAVLAAPAWAADDGDFWYLQTSVYTRHFNPDPEHNNHQDLLGLEYNRADGVLAGGATFRNSFSQRSNYAYLGKRFDSDSYPVYLKLTGGLLQGYRGEYRDKIPLNRFGVAPAIIPSVGVRFGPLGSELVLLGNSAAMINLGLRL
;
A
#
# COMPACT_ATOMS: atom_id res chain seq x y z
N MET A 1 -6.89 -21.18 -12.06
CA MET A 1 -6.69 -19.80 -12.55
C MET A 1 -5.38 -19.28 -11.97
N ARG A 2 -4.24 -19.63 -12.60
CA ARG A 2 -2.88 -19.37 -12.08
C ARG A 2 -2.00 -18.67 -13.11
N TYR A 3 -2.60 -17.77 -13.89
CA TYR A 3 -1.94 -16.97 -14.93
C TYR A 3 -2.65 -15.62 -15.06
N LEU A 4 -2.55 -14.78 -14.03
CA LEU A 4 -2.91 -13.36 -14.16
C LEU A 4 -1.88 -12.47 -13.43
N ILE A 5 -0.62 -12.92 -13.40
CA ILE A 5 0.52 -12.14 -12.95
C ILE A 5 1.48 -12.16 -14.14
N LEU A 6 1.36 -11.21 -15.07
CA LEU A 6 2.39 -10.83 -16.05
C LEU A 6 1.94 -9.76 -17.05
N SER A 7 0.70 -9.28 -17.03
CA SER A 7 0.19 -8.38 -18.09
C SER A 7 0.01 -6.91 -17.68
N LEU A 8 0.76 -6.40 -16.70
CA LEU A 8 0.75 -4.97 -16.37
C LEU A 8 2.17 -4.40 -16.23
N LEU A 9 3.01 -4.62 -17.25
CA LEU A 9 4.35 -4.04 -17.36
C LEU A 9 4.56 -3.41 -18.76
N ALA A 10 3.49 -2.81 -19.28
CA ALA A 10 3.52 -2.12 -20.57
C ALA A 10 2.84 -0.75 -20.45
N VAL A 11 3.34 0.11 -19.56
CA VAL A 11 3.06 1.55 -19.61
C VAL A 11 4.31 2.33 -19.18
N LEU A 12 4.80 3.13 -20.15
CA LEU A 12 5.72 4.27 -20.06
C LEU A 12 7.21 3.99 -19.77
N ALA A 13 7.95 3.79 -20.86
CA ALA A 13 9.35 4.21 -20.96
C ALA A 13 9.43 5.75 -20.94
N ALA A 14 9.21 6.36 -19.78
CA ALA A 14 9.81 7.65 -19.47
C ALA A 14 11.29 7.39 -19.11
N PRO A 15 12.23 8.29 -19.41
CA PRO A 15 13.64 8.08 -19.04
C PRO A 15 13.72 7.94 -17.52
N ALA A 16 14.03 6.73 -17.06
CA ALA A 16 14.09 6.31 -15.65
C ALA A 16 15.18 7.04 -14.82
N TRP A 17 15.82 8.06 -15.37
CA TRP A 17 17.03 8.69 -14.82
C TRP A 17 16.82 10.11 -14.29
N ALA A 18 15.60 10.65 -14.38
CA ALA A 18 15.26 11.95 -13.81
C ALA A 18 13.88 11.89 -13.14
N ALA A 19 13.81 11.20 -12.00
CA ALA A 19 12.67 11.40 -11.11
C ALA A 19 12.92 12.71 -10.35
N ASP A 20 12.44 13.83 -10.91
CA ASP A 20 12.58 15.20 -10.38
C ASP A 20 12.28 15.31 -8.88
N ASP A 21 12.72 16.36 -8.19
CA ASP A 21 12.32 16.61 -6.79
C ASP A 21 10.90 17.20 -6.67
N GLY A 22 10.12 17.20 -7.75
CA GLY A 22 8.75 17.69 -7.81
C GLY A 22 7.69 16.67 -7.39
N ASP A 23 6.44 17.10 -7.47
CA ASP A 23 5.27 16.26 -7.24
C ASP A 23 5.23 15.07 -8.22
N PHE A 24 4.70 13.93 -7.78
CA PHE A 24 4.68 12.71 -8.59
C PHE A 24 3.51 11.79 -8.27
N TRP A 25 3.17 10.93 -9.23
CA TRP A 25 2.26 9.82 -8.99
C TRP A 25 3.03 8.56 -8.65
N TYR A 26 2.46 7.72 -7.80
CA TYR A 26 3.04 6.45 -7.39
C TYR A 26 1.99 5.34 -7.53
N LEU A 27 2.27 4.42 -8.45
CA LEU A 27 1.50 3.20 -8.64
C LEU A 27 2.13 2.07 -7.83
N GLN A 28 1.35 1.29 -7.11
CA GLN A 28 1.88 0.23 -6.26
C GLN A 28 1.02 -1.04 -6.23
N THR A 29 1.67 -2.17 -5.99
CA THR A 29 1.04 -3.48 -5.82
C THR A 29 1.73 -4.32 -4.74
N SER A 30 0.99 -5.21 -4.10
CA SER A 30 1.51 -6.13 -3.09
C SER A 30 2.21 -7.32 -3.75
N VAL A 31 3.40 -7.67 -3.29
CA VAL A 31 4.14 -8.85 -3.77
C VAL A 31 4.31 -9.95 -2.71
N TYR A 32 4.20 -9.59 -1.43
CA TYR A 32 4.31 -10.55 -0.34
C TYR A 32 3.56 -10.04 0.89
N THR A 33 2.89 -10.94 1.61
CA THR A 33 2.27 -10.63 2.90
C THR A 33 2.47 -11.79 3.85
N ARG A 34 2.69 -11.44 5.13
CA ARG A 34 2.80 -12.41 6.20
C ARG A 34 2.05 -11.93 7.42
N HIS A 35 1.08 -12.72 7.87
CA HIS A 35 0.41 -12.53 9.14
C HIS A 35 1.36 -12.89 10.29
N PHE A 36 1.35 -12.07 11.36
CA PHE A 36 2.20 -12.32 12.54
C PHE A 36 1.72 -13.53 13.33
N ASN A 37 0.40 -13.74 13.37
CA ASN A 37 -0.23 -14.95 13.88
C ASN A 37 -0.94 -15.67 12.72
N PRO A 38 -0.32 -16.68 12.09
CA PRO A 38 -0.89 -17.37 10.94
C PRO A 38 -2.13 -18.16 11.35
N ASP A 39 -3.17 -18.08 10.54
CA ASP A 39 -4.40 -18.87 10.65
C ASP A 39 -4.73 -19.43 9.25
N PRO A 40 -5.22 -20.68 9.10
CA PRO A 40 -5.64 -21.22 7.81
C PRO A 40 -6.64 -20.34 7.04
N GLU A 41 -7.46 -19.54 7.73
CA GLU A 41 -8.40 -18.61 7.11
C GLU A 41 -7.72 -17.34 6.56
N HIS A 42 -6.50 -17.03 6.99
CA HIS A 42 -5.78 -15.82 6.60
C HIS A 42 -5.24 -15.88 5.17
N ASN A 43 -5.72 -14.99 4.32
CA ASN A 43 -5.24 -14.73 2.98
C ASN A 43 -3.91 -13.95 2.98
N ASN A 44 -2.85 -14.54 2.40
CA ASN A 44 -1.56 -13.88 2.19
C ASN A 44 -1.36 -13.35 0.75
N HIS A 45 -2.42 -13.30 -0.06
CA HIS A 45 -2.43 -12.79 -1.43
C HIS A 45 -3.40 -11.61 -1.54
N GLN A 46 -2.89 -10.42 -1.24
CA GLN A 46 -3.69 -9.20 -1.12
C GLN A 46 -4.17 -8.68 -2.48
N ASP A 47 -3.46 -8.96 -3.58
CA ASP A 47 -3.72 -8.39 -4.90
C ASP A 47 -3.99 -6.88 -4.82
N LEU A 48 -3.15 -6.18 -4.05
CA LEU A 48 -3.28 -4.76 -3.85
C LEU A 48 -3.00 -4.04 -5.16
N LEU A 49 -3.82 -3.04 -5.48
CA LEU A 49 -3.54 -2.02 -6.47
C LEU A 49 -3.77 -0.66 -5.82
N GLY A 50 -2.75 0.18 -5.82
CA GLY A 50 -2.78 1.50 -5.22
C GLY A 50 -2.30 2.59 -6.17
N LEU A 51 -2.90 3.76 -6.04
CA LEU A 51 -2.50 5.01 -6.68
C LEU A 51 -2.37 6.07 -5.59
N GLU A 52 -1.24 6.77 -5.58
CA GLU A 52 -0.91 7.79 -4.60
C GLU A 52 -0.31 9.00 -5.31
N TYR A 53 -0.77 10.20 -4.97
CA TYR A 53 -0.14 11.45 -5.38
C TYR A 53 0.74 11.93 -4.23
N ASN A 54 2.01 12.19 -4.53
CA ASN A 54 3.00 12.69 -3.60
C ASN A 54 3.40 14.10 -4.01
N ARG A 55 3.39 15.01 -3.04
CA ARG A 55 3.93 16.37 -3.22
C ARG A 55 5.40 16.41 -2.85
N ALA A 56 6.13 17.37 -3.40
CA ALA A 56 7.54 17.62 -3.12
C ALA A 56 7.84 17.86 -1.62
N ASP A 57 6.86 18.35 -0.86
CA ASP A 57 6.95 18.55 0.60
C ASP A 57 6.63 17.30 1.43
N GLY A 58 6.46 16.15 0.77
CA GLY A 58 6.17 14.85 1.37
C GLY A 58 4.70 14.64 1.75
N VAL A 59 3.81 15.63 1.57
CA VAL A 59 2.37 15.41 1.78
C VAL A 59 1.84 14.52 0.65
N LEU A 60 0.98 13.56 1.00
CA LEU A 60 0.43 12.63 0.02
C LEU A 60 -1.06 12.35 0.24
N ALA A 61 -1.71 11.93 -0.84
CA ALA A 61 -3.09 11.48 -0.87
C ALA A 61 -3.21 10.29 -1.81
N GLY A 62 -3.99 9.27 -1.44
CA GLY A 62 -4.08 8.08 -2.27
C GLY A 62 -5.25 7.17 -1.94
N GLY A 63 -5.35 6.13 -2.75
CA GLY A 63 -6.33 5.07 -2.60
C GLY A 63 -5.73 3.73 -2.98
N ALA A 64 -6.17 2.67 -2.32
CA ALA A 64 -5.81 1.30 -2.67
C ALA A 64 -7.03 0.38 -2.58
N THR A 65 -7.10 -0.59 -3.49
CA THR A 65 -8.04 -1.72 -3.41
C THR A 65 -7.24 -3.01 -3.25
N PHE A 66 -7.71 -3.92 -2.40
CA PHE A 66 -7.01 -5.15 -2.06
C PHE A 66 -7.98 -6.20 -1.51
N ARG A 67 -7.49 -7.40 -1.23
CA ARG A 67 -8.19 -8.44 -0.47
C ARG A 67 -7.67 -8.44 0.96
N ASN A 68 -8.57 -8.28 1.92
CA ASN A 68 -8.21 -8.35 3.33
C ASN A 68 -7.83 -9.79 3.76
N SER A 69 -7.54 -9.97 5.05
CA SER A 69 -7.19 -11.26 5.65
C SER A 69 -8.21 -12.37 5.38
N PHE A 70 -9.47 -12.04 5.06
CA PHE A 70 -10.55 -13.01 4.80
C PHE A 70 -10.96 -13.02 3.32
N SER A 71 -10.06 -12.63 2.44
CA SER A 71 -10.27 -12.56 0.99
C SER A 71 -11.39 -11.61 0.51
N GLN A 72 -11.91 -10.75 1.38
CA GLN A 72 -12.94 -9.78 1.02
C GLN A 72 -12.31 -8.56 0.35
N ARG A 73 -12.89 -8.11 -0.78
CA ARG A 73 -12.46 -6.88 -1.44
C ARG A 73 -12.65 -5.70 -0.48
N SER A 74 -11.55 -5.01 -0.23
CA SER A 74 -11.46 -3.88 0.67
C SER A 74 -10.80 -2.71 -0.02
N ASN A 75 -11.11 -1.50 0.44
CA ASN A 75 -10.60 -0.25 -0.09
C ASN A 75 -10.08 0.60 1.05
N TYR A 76 -8.97 1.29 0.82
CA TYR A 76 -8.38 2.24 1.75
C TYR A 76 -8.17 3.57 1.03
N ALA A 77 -8.83 4.62 1.50
CA ALA A 77 -8.61 5.99 1.03
C ALA A 77 -7.90 6.77 2.13
N TYR A 78 -6.82 7.48 1.80
CA TYR A 78 -5.91 7.99 2.81
C TYR A 78 -5.24 9.32 2.43
N LEU A 79 -4.84 10.03 3.47
CA LEU A 79 -3.87 11.12 3.44
C LEU A 79 -2.66 10.70 4.26
N GLY A 80 -1.52 11.33 4.03
CA GLY A 80 -0.33 10.99 4.80
C GLY A 80 0.83 11.96 4.62
N LYS A 81 1.94 11.57 5.22
CA LYS A 81 3.21 12.23 5.04
C LYS A 81 4.32 11.21 4.87
N ARG A 82 5.19 11.49 3.91
CA ARG A 82 6.45 10.82 3.65
C ARG A 82 7.60 11.69 4.18
N PHE A 83 8.59 11.02 4.75
CA PHE A 83 9.79 11.61 5.32
C PHE A 83 10.99 10.93 4.65
N ASP A 84 11.52 11.55 3.62
CA ASP A 84 12.70 11.08 2.91
C ASP A 84 13.97 11.31 3.72
N SER A 85 14.93 10.40 3.61
CA SER A 85 16.26 10.59 4.14
C SER A 85 17.10 11.44 3.17
N ASP A 86 17.82 12.41 3.71
CA ASP A 86 18.74 13.25 2.92
C ASP A 86 20.01 12.49 2.47
N SER A 87 20.32 11.36 3.10
CA SER A 87 21.60 10.65 2.92
C SER A 87 21.45 9.25 2.34
N TYR A 88 20.28 8.63 2.47
CA TYR A 88 20.05 7.26 2.04
C TYR A 88 18.79 7.18 1.16
N PRO A 89 18.71 6.20 0.26
CA PRO A 89 17.54 6.02 -0.60
C PRO A 89 16.37 5.37 0.16
N VAL A 90 16.10 5.81 1.38
CA VAL A 90 15.09 5.27 2.29
C VAL A 90 14.15 6.38 2.76
N TYR A 91 12.92 6.01 3.11
CA TYR A 91 11.93 6.95 3.62
C TYR A 91 11.00 6.27 4.61
N LEU A 92 10.47 7.06 5.53
CA LEU A 92 9.34 6.67 6.36
C LEU A 92 8.07 7.23 5.75
N LYS A 93 6.97 6.49 5.83
CA LYS A 93 5.65 6.97 5.42
C LYS A 93 4.63 6.63 6.49
N LEU A 94 3.77 7.59 6.78
CA LEU A 94 2.64 7.41 7.68
C LEU A 94 1.37 7.86 6.98
N THR A 95 0.42 6.93 6.83
CA THR A 95 -0.88 7.22 6.24
C THR A 95 -1.97 7.08 7.30
N GLY A 96 -2.99 7.94 7.22
CA GLY A 96 -4.20 7.86 8.00
C GLY A 96 -5.41 7.99 7.08
N GLY A 97 -6.42 7.14 7.27
CA GLY A 97 -7.52 7.09 6.34
C GLY A 97 -8.69 6.21 6.75
N LEU A 98 -9.56 5.95 5.78
CA LEU A 98 -10.76 5.17 5.93
C LEU A 98 -10.64 3.86 5.17
N LEU A 99 -10.81 2.76 5.90
CA LEU A 99 -10.78 1.40 5.41
C LEU A 99 -12.21 0.84 5.34
N GLN A 100 -12.59 0.32 4.19
CA GLN A 100 -13.90 -0.28 3.95
C GLN A 100 -13.72 -1.70 3.41
N GLY A 101 -14.59 -2.65 3.79
CA GLY A 101 -14.63 -3.98 3.16
C GLY A 101 -14.70 -5.17 4.11
N TYR A 102 -14.44 -4.98 5.41
CA TYR A 102 -14.68 -6.02 6.42
C TYR A 102 -16.18 -6.12 6.70
N ARG A 103 -16.78 -7.26 6.35
CA ARG A 103 -18.24 -7.49 6.39
C ARG A 103 -18.58 -8.85 6.99
N GLY A 104 -19.85 -9.02 7.35
CA GLY A 104 -20.37 -10.27 7.92
C GLY A 104 -19.73 -10.58 9.26
N GLU A 105 -19.36 -11.84 9.46
CA GLU A 105 -18.69 -12.32 10.69
C GLU A 105 -17.33 -11.65 10.95
N TYR A 106 -16.68 -11.11 9.90
CA TYR A 106 -15.37 -10.46 10.01
C TYR A 106 -15.45 -8.94 10.26
N ARG A 107 -16.64 -8.36 10.36
CA ARG A 107 -16.81 -6.90 10.54
C ARG A 107 -16.01 -6.37 11.71
N ASP A 108 -16.04 -7.10 12.83
CA ASP A 108 -15.47 -6.65 14.10
C ASP A 108 -13.98 -7.07 14.27
N LYS A 109 -13.34 -7.59 13.20
CA LYS A 109 -11.90 -7.89 13.15
C LYS A 109 -11.03 -6.64 13.01
N ILE A 110 -11.64 -5.52 12.63
CA ILE A 110 -11.02 -4.20 12.64
C ILE A 110 -11.79 -3.28 13.58
N PRO A 111 -11.11 -2.47 14.40
CA PRO A 111 -11.76 -1.62 15.38
C PRO A 111 -12.63 -0.57 14.70
N LEU A 112 -13.70 -0.15 15.38
CA LEU A 112 -14.57 0.96 14.97
C LEU A 112 -15.32 0.77 13.63
N ASN A 113 -15.39 -0.45 13.10
CA ASN A 113 -16.05 -0.78 11.83
C ASN A 113 -17.57 -1.01 11.90
N ARG A 114 -18.24 -0.44 12.91
CA ARG A 114 -19.69 -0.65 13.11
C ARG A 114 -20.55 -0.20 11.92
N PHE A 115 -20.04 0.76 11.14
CA PHE A 115 -20.71 1.31 9.95
C PHE A 115 -20.15 0.72 8.64
N GLY A 116 -19.33 -0.33 8.70
CA GLY A 116 -18.67 -0.93 7.53
C GLY A 116 -17.50 -0.13 6.97
N VAL A 117 -17.13 0.96 7.64
CA VAL A 117 -15.93 1.75 7.42
C VAL A 117 -15.21 1.94 8.77
N ALA A 118 -13.90 1.76 8.78
CA ALA A 118 -13.05 1.90 9.94
C ALA A 118 -11.93 2.92 9.70
N PRO A 119 -11.56 3.75 10.68
CA PRO A 119 -10.32 4.50 10.61
C PRO A 119 -9.12 3.55 10.69
N ALA A 120 -8.08 3.84 9.91
CA ALA A 120 -6.82 3.12 9.95
C ALA A 120 -5.64 4.10 9.93
N ILE A 121 -4.56 3.74 10.62
CA ILE A 121 -3.26 4.40 10.54
C ILE A 121 -2.25 3.32 10.17
N ILE A 122 -1.53 3.52 9.08
CA ILE A 122 -0.64 2.53 8.50
C ILE A 122 0.74 3.17 8.31
N PRO A 123 1.73 2.80 9.14
CA PRO A 123 3.12 3.16 8.94
C PRO A 123 3.79 2.20 7.94
N SER A 124 4.76 2.73 7.21
CA SER A 124 5.62 1.95 6.32
C SER A 124 7.03 2.53 6.24
N VAL A 125 7.98 1.67 5.89
CA VAL A 125 9.36 2.05 5.56
C VAL A 125 9.59 1.64 4.12
N GLY A 126 10.10 2.56 3.31
CA GLY A 126 10.38 2.31 1.90
C GLY A 126 11.83 2.55 1.52
N VAL A 127 12.23 1.90 0.43
CA VAL A 127 13.49 2.13 -0.27
C VAL A 127 13.20 2.47 -1.73
N ARG A 128 14.02 3.33 -2.35
CA ARG A 128 13.85 3.76 -3.75
C ARG A 128 15.10 3.54 -4.58
N PHE A 129 14.93 3.07 -5.81
CA PHE A 129 16.00 2.91 -6.79
C PHE A 129 15.51 3.47 -8.13
N GLY A 130 15.88 4.72 -8.42
CA GLY A 130 15.33 5.47 -9.56
C GLY A 130 13.81 5.66 -9.43
N PRO A 131 13.02 5.22 -10.43
CA PRO A 131 11.56 5.30 -10.38
C PRO A 131 10.92 4.14 -9.61
N LEU A 132 11.67 3.08 -9.29
CA LEU A 132 11.14 1.93 -8.57
C LEU A 132 11.25 2.14 -7.05
N GLY A 133 10.22 1.69 -6.34
CA GLY A 133 10.19 1.68 -4.88
C GLY A 133 9.75 0.32 -4.33
N SER A 134 10.20 0.02 -3.12
CA SER A 134 9.69 -1.10 -2.33
C SER A 134 9.33 -0.59 -0.94
N GLU A 135 8.19 -1.01 -0.40
CA GLU A 135 7.70 -0.60 0.91
C GLU A 135 7.38 -1.80 1.79
N LEU A 136 7.94 -1.83 3.00
CA LEU A 136 7.45 -2.66 4.09
C LEU A 136 6.33 -1.92 4.81
N VAL A 137 5.12 -2.44 4.71
CA VAL A 137 3.88 -1.88 5.25
C VAL A 137 3.44 -2.68 6.47
N LEU A 138 3.19 -2.00 7.60
CA LEU A 138 2.72 -2.63 8.82
C LEU A 138 1.20 -2.46 8.95
N LEU A 139 0.47 -3.56 8.84
CA LEU A 139 -0.99 -3.60 8.86
C LEU A 139 -1.50 -3.81 10.30
N GLY A 140 -1.15 -2.87 11.18
CA GLY A 140 -1.41 -2.96 12.63
C GLY A 140 -0.76 -4.19 13.26
N ASN A 141 -1.49 -4.86 14.15
CA ASN A 141 -1.02 -6.10 14.81
C ASN A 141 -1.31 -7.37 13.99
N SER A 142 -1.78 -7.24 12.75
CA SER A 142 -2.24 -8.38 11.95
C SER A 142 -1.15 -8.96 11.07
N ALA A 143 -0.48 -8.12 10.27
CA ALA A 143 0.45 -8.57 9.25
C ALA A 143 1.48 -7.50 8.86
N ALA A 144 2.54 -7.96 8.19
CA ALA A 144 3.42 -7.13 7.39
C ALA A 144 3.26 -7.48 5.91
N MET A 145 3.37 -6.47 5.05
CA MET A 145 3.23 -6.59 3.61
C MET A 145 4.38 -5.88 2.91
N ILE A 146 4.90 -6.47 1.82
CA ILE A 146 5.86 -5.85 0.93
C ILE A 146 5.12 -5.42 -0.33
N ASN A 147 5.20 -4.13 -0.64
CA ASN A 147 4.73 -3.57 -1.90
C ASN A 147 5.91 -3.25 -2.81
N LEU A 148 5.68 -3.36 -4.12
CA LEU A 148 6.50 -2.71 -5.13
C LEU A 148 5.70 -1.54 -5.71
N GLY A 149 6.40 -0.50 -6.13
CA GLY A 149 5.76 0.59 -6.84
C GLY A 149 6.67 1.30 -7.84
N LEU A 150 6.01 2.10 -8.66
CA LEU A 150 6.57 2.87 -9.75
C LEU A 150 6.15 4.33 -9.58
N ARG A 151 7.15 5.20 -9.49
CA ARG A 151 7.03 6.64 -9.57
C ARG A 151 6.90 7.05 -11.04
N LEU A 152 5.85 7.82 -11.33
CA LEU A 152 5.51 8.38 -12.65
C LEU A 152 5.75 9.89 -12.69
#